data_AF-A0A5D0W0M0-F1
#
_entry.id   AF-A0A5D0W0M0-F1
#
_cell.length_a   1.000
_cell.length_b   1.000
_cell.length_c   1.000
_cell.angle_alpha   90.00
_cell.angle_beta   90.00
_cell.angle_gamma   90.00
#
_symmetry.space_group_name_H-M   'P 1'
#
loop_
_entity.id
_entity.type
_entity.pdbx_description
1 polymer ?
#
loop_
_entity_poly.entity_id
_entity_poly.type
_entity_poly.pdbx_seq_one_letter_code
_entity_poly.pdbx_strand_id
1 'polypeptide(L)'
;MSAPQLFLSGDEIHSKFGRLDPWDWTWRGGKLPDTAKPVTSVDALYVLKKTQSMRKFPVGVIGPREANEAQLDAAREVGAALADLGLTMICGGKSGVMTAAAEGCLKAGGLSVGLVPDHEWRAANPYIALPIATGLSEARNMIIAKSSEVLVAIGGSYGTLSEIAYGLHFSKPVIGLCGAARVEGVEMVASPSDAIDRVADHLFVRVESS
;
A
#
# COMPACT_ATOMS: atom_id res chain seq x y z
N MET A 1 -12.71 5.69 8.64
CA MET A 1 -12.68 4.49 9.51
C MET A 1 -12.02 4.87 10.84
N SER A 2 -12.36 4.22 11.97
CA SER A 2 -11.63 4.43 13.23
C SER A 2 -10.33 3.63 13.24
N ALA A 3 -9.25 4.20 13.76
CA ALA A 3 -7.97 3.48 13.90
C ALA A 3 -8.13 2.24 14.80
N PRO A 4 -7.46 1.11 14.47
CA PRO A 4 -7.48 -0.09 15.28
C PRO A 4 -6.78 0.13 16.63
N GLN A 5 -7.20 -0.60 17.66
CA GLN A 5 -6.56 -0.55 18.97
C GLN A 5 -5.51 -1.65 19.09
N LEU A 6 -4.25 -1.26 18.94
CA LEU A 6 -3.11 -2.17 18.93
C LEU A 6 -2.19 -1.94 20.13
N PHE A 7 -1.54 -3.01 20.56
CA PHE A 7 -0.61 -3.01 21.68
C PHE A 7 0.65 -3.81 21.33
N LEU A 8 1.79 -3.39 21.85
CA LEU A 8 3.08 -4.04 21.71
C LEU A 8 3.54 -4.59 23.05
N SER A 9 3.96 -5.86 23.08
CA SER A 9 4.62 -6.49 24.22
C SER A 9 5.84 -7.28 23.74
N GLY A 10 7.05 -6.83 24.09
CA GLY A 10 8.27 -7.34 23.46
C GLY A 10 8.24 -7.04 21.95
N ASP A 11 8.26 -8.09 21.13
CA ASP A 11 8.15 -8.00 19.66
C ASP A 11 6.78 -8.47 19.14
N GLU A 12 5.83 -8.74 20.04
CA GLU A 12 4.50 -9.26 19.69
C GLU A 12 3.46 -8.15 19.59
N ILE A 13 2.66 -8.18 18.52
CA ILE A 13 1.53 -7.27 18.33
C ILE A 13 0.25 -7.93 18.85
N HIS A 14 -0.51 -7.18 19.62
CA HIS A 14 -1.77 -7.60 20.23
C HIS A 14 -2.90 -6.62 19.91
N SER A 15 -4.12 -7.11 20.00
CA SER A 15 -5.35 -6.32 20.06
C SER A 15 -6.28 -6.89 21.13
N LYS A 16 -7.50 -6.34 21.25
CA LYS A 16 -8.56 -6.94 22.06
C LYS A 16 -8.93 -8.38 21.66
N PHE A 17 -8.53 -8.82 20.46
CA PHE A 17 -8.80 -10.16 19.94
C PHE A 17 -7.68 -11.17 20.24
N GLY A 18 -6.54 -10.73 20.77
CA GLY A 18 -5.41 -11.59 21.12
C GLY A 18 -4.11 -11.17 20.43
N ARG A 19 -3.18 -12.12 20.25
CA ARG A 19 -1.88 -11.91 19.60
C ARG A 19 -1.99 -12.08 18.09
N LEU A 20 -1.38 -11.22 17.31
CA LEU A 20 -1.31 -11.36 15.85
C LEU A 20 -0.40 -12.53 15.45
N ASP A 21 -0.86 -13.35 14.52
CA ASP A 21 -0.02 -14.20 13.68
C ASP A 21 0.37 -13.41 12.43
N PRO A 22 1.65 -13.01 12.24
CA PRO A 22 2.06 -12.13 11.14
C PRO A 22 2.16 -12.83 9.78
N TRP A 23 2.06 -14.16 9.74
CA TRP A 23 2.12 -14.92 8.49
C TRP A 23 0.73 -15.18 7.94
N ASP A 24 -0.18 -15.62 8.81
CA ASP A 24 -1.58 -15.85 8.44
C ASP A 24 -2.42 -14.57 8.53
N TRP A 25 -1.91 -13.53 9.20
CA TRP A 25 -2.62 -12.29 9.49
C TRP A 25 -3.96 -12.56 10.15
N THR A 26 -3.91 -13.26 11.29
CA THR A 26 -5.09 -13.61 12.11
C THR A 26 -4.81 -13.36 13.59
N TRP A 27 -5.86 -13.06 14.35
CA TRP A 27 -5.75 -12.95 15.80
C TRP A 27 -5.80 -14.34 16.45
N ARG A 28 -4.73 -14.72 17.14
CA ARG A 28 -4.67 -15.90 18.00
C ARG A 28 -5.14 -15.49 19.39
N GLY A 29 -6.27 -16.05 19.82
CA GLY A 29 -6.90 -15.74 21.10
C GLY A 29 -5.93 -15.84 22.28
N GLY A 30 -6.11 -14.96 23.27
CA GLY A 30 -5.24 -14.88 24.44
C GLY A 30 -5.53 -13.61 25.24
N LYS A 31 -5.02 -13.56 26.47
CA LYS A 31 -5.10 -12.35 27.29
C LYS A 31 -4.05 -11.34 26.83
N LEU A 32 -4.38 -10.06 26.90
CA LEU A 32 -3.41 -8.99 26.70
C LEU A 32 -2.35 -9.05 27.81
N PRO A 33 -1.05 -9.07 27.50
CA PRO A 33 0.00 -9.07 28.52
C PRO A 33 -0.01 -7.79 29.37
N ASP A 34 0.35 -7.90 30.65
CA ASP A 34 0.44 -6.73 31.56
C ASP A 34 1.53 -5.73 31.12
N THR A 35 2.51 -6.20 30.35
CA THR A 35 3.60 -5.39 29.77
C THR A 35 3.21 -4.65 28.49
N ALA A 36 2.01 -4.90 27.95
CA ALA A 36 1.59 -4.39 26.66
C ALA A 36 1.37 -2.86 26.69
N LYS A 37 1.92 -2.16 25.70
CA LYS A 37 1.78 -0.70 25.56
C LYS A 37 1.04 -0.35 24.27
N PRO A 38 0.16 0.66 24.27
CA PRO A 38 -0.51 1.11 23.05
C PRO A 38 0.51 1.53 21.98
N VAL A 39 0.26 1.17 20.73
CA VAL A 39 1.07 1.55 19.57
C VAL A 39 0.17 1.90 18.38
N THR A 40 0.70 2.66 17.42
CA THR A 40 -0.01 2.92 16.16
C THR A 40 0.09 1.73 15.21
N SER A 41 -0.75 1.71 14.16
CA SER A 41 -0.66 0.74 13.06
C SER A 41 0.70 0.79 12.35
N VAL A 42 1.27 1.98 12.19
CA VAL A 42 2.58 2.19 11.58
C VAL A 42 3.70 1.61 12.47
N ASP A 43 3.67 1.91 13.77
CA ASP A 43 4.63 1.35 14.74
C ASP A 43 4.58 -0.18 14.76
N ALA A 44 3.37 -0.76 14.72
CA ALA A 44 3.17 -2.19 14.69
C ALA A 44 3.80 -2.83 13.44
N LEU A 45 3.55 -2.29 12.25
CA LEU A 45 4.19 -2.74 11.01
C LEU A 45 5.72 -2.62 11.06
N TYR A 46 6.23 -1.52 11.64
CA TYR A 46 7.67 -1.31 11.77
C TYR A 46 8.34 -2.37 12.66
N VAL A 47 7.71 -2.73 13.78
CA VAL A 47 8.15 -3.84 14.64
C VAL A 47 8.11 -5.15 13.86
N LEU A 48 6.96 -5.50 13.26
CA LEU A 48 6.79 -6.75 12.51
C LEU A 48 7.85 -6.92 11.42
N LYS A 49 8.14 -5.85 10.67
CA LYS A 49 9.16 -5.82 9.63
C LYS A 49 10.57 -6.08 10.16
N LYS A 50 10.88 -5.61 11.38
CA LYS A 50 12.23 -5.72 11.97
C LYS A 50 12.48 -7.04 12.68
N THR A 51 11.45 -7.62 13.30
CA THR A 51 11.64 -8.67 14.31
C THR A 51 11.02 -10.00 13.89
N GLN A 52 10.17 -10.03 12.87
CA GLN A 52 9.41 -11.21 12.49
C GLN A 52 9.39 -11.46 10.98
N SER A 53 9.20 -12.72 10.60
CA SER A 53 8.87 -13.07 9.21
C SER A 53 7.38 -12.84 8.98
N MET A 54 7.04 -11.71 8.38
CA MET A 54 5.66 -11.33 8.06
C MET A 54 5.34 -11.64 6.59
N ARG A 55 4.12 -12.11 6.32
CA ARG A 55 3.63 -12.19 4.93
C ARG A 55 3.37 -10.77 4.43
N LYS A 56 4.03 -10.39 3.34
CA LYS A 56 3.94 -9.03 2.80
C LYS A 56 2.62 -8.81 2.06
N PHE A 57 1.98 -7.68 2.31
CA PHE A 57 0.80 -7.27 1.56
C PHE A 57 1.16 -6.37 0.38
N PRO A 58 0.52 -6.58 -0.78
CA PRO A 58 0.60 -5.67 -1.91
C PRO A 58 -0.23 -4.40 -1.68
N VAL A 59 0.39 -3.24 -1.80
CA VAL A 59 -0.26 -1.92 -1.80
C VAL A 59 -0.10 -1.29 -3.18
N GLY A 60 -1.23 -0.96 -3.80
CA GLY A 60 -1.23 -0.40 -5.14
C GLY A 60 -0.97 1.10 -5.13
N VAL A 61 0.02 1.57 -5.88
CA VAL A 61 0.27 3.01 -6.06
C VAL A 61 -0.05 3.38 -7.50
N ILE A 62 -1.08 4.21 -7.67
CA ILE A 62 -1.65 4.58 -8.97
C ILE A 62 -1.61 6.10 -9.17
N GLY A 63 -1.45 6.54 -10.41
CA GLY A 63 -1.34 7.96 -10.73
C GLY A 63 -1.03 8.22 -12.21
N PRO A 64 -1.01 9.49 -12.64
CA PRO A 64 -0.82 9.86 -14.03
C PRO A 64 0.62 9.62 -14.52
N ARG A 65 0.75 9.45 -15.84
CA ARG A 65 2.03 9.38 -16.56
C ARG A 65 2.75 10.72 -16.60
N GLU A 66 1.98 11.80 -16.62
CA GLU A 66 2.44 13.18 -16.55
C GLU A 66 2.04 13.72 -15.17
N ALA A 67 3.03 14.07 -14.36
CA ALA A 67 2.83 14.48 -12.99
C ALA A 67 3.68 15.71 -12.70
N ASN A 68 3.17 16.62 -11.86
CA ASN A 68 3.95 17.75 -11.38
C ASN A 68 4.90 17.36 -10.25
N GLU A 69 5.85 18.23 -9.91
CA GLU A 69 6.86 17.94 -8.86
C GLU A 69 6.23 17.53 -7.52
N ALA A 70 5.19 18.22 -7.06
CA ALA A 70 4.52 17.88 -5.80
C ALA A 70 3.93 16.45 -5.80
N GLN A 71 3.40 15.99 -6.95
CA GLN A 71 2.92 14.61 -7.11
C GLN A 71 4.08 13.60 -7.16
N LEU A 72 5.20 13.95 -7.80
CA LEU A 72 6.38 13.10 -7.86
C LEU A 72 7.04 12.96 -6.47
N ASP A 73 7.15 14.07 -5.72
CA ASP A 73 7.66 14.09 -4.34
C ASP A 73 6.80 13.21 -3.43
N ALA A 74 5.49 13.44 -3.43
CA ALA A 74 4.55 12.62 -2.68
C ALA A 74 4.63 11.13 -3.06
N ALA A 75 4.76 10.82 -4.35
CA ALA A 75 4.91 9.45 -4.82
C ALA A 75 6.21 8.79 -4.32
N ARG A 76 7.35 9.49 -4.37
CA ARG A 76 8.63 9.01 -3.83
C ARG A 76 8.51 8.74 -2.33
N GLU A 77 7.92 9.65 -1.57
CA GLU A 77 7.71 9.50 -0.13
C GLU A 77 6.82 8.30 0.22
N VAL A 78 5.67 8.16 -0.47
CA VAL A 78 4.79 7.01 -0.29
C VAL A 78 5.53 5.71 -0.60
N GLY A 79 6.25 5.64 -1.73
CA GLY A 79 7.02 4.45 -2.11
C GLY A 79 8.05 4.05 -1.05
N ALA A 80 8.81 5.01 -0.54
CA ALA A 80 9.80 4.78 0.51
C ALA A 80 9.16 4.31 1.82
N ALA A 81 8.08 4.96 2.25
CA ALA A 81 7.38 4.59 3.48
C ALA A 81 6.77 3.17 3.41
N LEU A 82 6.20 2.77 2.27
CA LEU A 82 5.70 1.40 2.09
C LEU A 82 6.82 0.36 2.24
N ALA A 83 8.00 0.64 1.69
CA ALA A 83 9.18 -0.21 1.83
C ALA A 83 9.66 -0.30 3.28
N ASP A 84 9.70 0.82 3.99
CA ASP A 84 10.12 0.88 5.39
C ASP A 84 9.22 0.05 6.31
N LEU A 85 7.92 -0.04 5.97
CA LEU A 85 6.91 -0.86 6.65
C LEU A 85 6.88 -2.32 6.19
N GLY A 86 7.78 -2.73 5.29
CA GLY A 86 7.86 -4.11 4.80
C GLY A 86 6.73 -4.51 3.86
N LEU A 87 5.98 -3.54 3.34
CA LEU A 87 4.91 -3.74 2.38
C LEU A 87 5.48 -3.87 0.96
N THR A 88 4.73 -4.53 0.07
CA THR A 88 5.11 -4.67 -1.35
C THR A 88 4.35 -3.62 -2.15
N MET A 89 5.06 -2.80 -2.93
CA MET A 89 4.42 -1.84 -3.81
C MET A 89 4.05 -2.52 -5.13
N ILE A 90 2.81 -2.37 -5.60
CA ILE A 90 2.37 -2.80 -6.94
C ILE A 90 1.91 -1.59 -7.76
N CYS A 91 2.33 -1.49 -9.02
CA CYS A 91 1.91 -0.40 -9.92
C CYS A 91 1.95 -0.82 -11.40
N GLY A 92 1.60 0.09 -12.31
CA GLY A 92 1.64 -0.14 -13.77
C GLY A 92 3.02 -0.08 -14.42
N GLY A 93 4.07 0.24 -13.65
CA GLY A 93 5.46 0.16 -14.10
C GLY A 93 5.89 1.15 -15.20
N LYS A 94 5.09 2.18 -15.50
CA LYS A 94 5.41 3.22 -16.51
C LYS A 94 5.91 4.52 -15.86
N SER A 95 5.80 5.64 -16.56
CA SER A 95 6.32 6.97 -16.20
C SER A 95 5.53 7.67 -15.08
N GLY A 96 5.96 8.87 -14.70
CA GLY A 96 5.25 9.77 -13.79
C GLY A 96 5.23 9.25 -12.36
N VAL A 97 4.05 9.31 -11.72
CA VAL A 97 3.84 8.89 -10.32
C VAL A 97 4.38 7.48 -10.07
N MET A 98 4.18 6.55 -10.99
CA MET A 98 4.61 5.16 -10.82
C MET A 98 6.14 5.00 -10.81
N THR A 99 6.85 5.81 -11.61
CA THR A 99 8.34 5.80 -11.61
C THR A 99 8.86 6.39 -10.31
N ALA A 100 8.31 7.52 -9.87
CA ALA A 100 8.67 8.17 -8.61
C ALA A 100 8.42 7.26 -7.41
N ALA A 101 7.25 6.62 -7.31
CA ALA A 101 6.96 5.69 -6.23
C ALA A 101 7.89 4.47 -6.25
N ALA A 102 8.16 3.91 -7.43
CA ALA A 102 9.10 2.80 -7.58
C ALA A 102 10.52 3.19 -7.16
N GLU A 103 10.96 4.41 -7.50
CA GLU A 103 12.26 4.95 -7.09
C GLU A 103 12.37 5.02 -5.56
N GLY A 104 11.39 5.62 -4.89
CA GLY A 104 11.36 5.72 -3.43
C GLY A 104 11.36 4.34 -2.77
N CYS A 105 10.52 3.43 -3.26
CA CYS A 105 10.41 2.06 -2.76
C CYS A 105 11.74 1.30 -2.90
N LEU A 106 12.37 1.36 -4.08
CA LEU A 106 13.63 0.66 -4.34
C LEU A 106 14.77 1.23 -3.48
N LYS A 107 14.89 2.56 -3.36
CA LYS A 107 15.95 3.21 -2.56
C LYS A 107 15.85 2.88 -1.07
N ALA A 108 14.63 2.67 -0.56
CA ALA A 108 14.39 2.20 0.80
C ALA A 108 14.53 0.68 0.98
N GLY A 109 14.93 -0.06 -0.06
CA GLY A 109 15.13 -1.52 -0.01
C GLY A 109 13.85 -2.34 -0.08
N GLY A 110 12.75 -1.74 -0.55
CA GLY A 110 11.46 -2.40 -0.76
C GLY A 110 11.38 -3.19 -2.06
N LEU A 111 10.27 -3.91 -2.22
CA LEU A 111 9.95 -4.64 -3.44
C LEU A 111 8.87 -3.87 -4.23
N SER A 112 9.25 -3.39 -5.42
CA SER A 112 8.34 -2.78 -6.40
C SER A 112 7.99 -3.78 -7.51
N VAL A 113 6.70 -4.09 -7.65
CA VAL A 113 6.15 -4.98 -8.67
C VAL A 113 5.44 -4.14 -9.73
N GLY A 114 5.88 -4.24 -11.00
CA GLY A 114 5.35 -3.44 -12.10
C GLY A 114 4.63 -4.29 -13.12
N LEU A 115 3.31 -4.15 -13.25
CA LEU A 115 2.52 -4.82 -14.28
C LEU A 115 2.48 -3.93 -15.52
N VAL A 116 3.40 -4.15 -16.44
CA VAL A 116 3.50 -3.32 -17.64
C VAL A 116 2.51 -3.79 -18.72
N PRO A 117 1.90 -2.85 -19.46
CA PRO A 117 0.94 -3.18 -20.52
C PRO A 117 1.56 -3.91 -21.72
N ASP A 118 2.88 -3.79 -21.90
CA ASP A 118 3.63 -4.30 -23.03
C ASP A 118 3.90 -5.81 -22.91
N HIS A 119 4.33 -6.41 -24.02
CA HIS A 119 4.77 -7.82 -24.08
C HIS A 119 6.20 -8.04 -23.59
N GLU A 120 6.98 -6.98 -23.37
CA GLU A 120 8.38 -7.04 -22.97
C GLU A 120 8.61 -6.37 -21.62
N TRP A 121 9.24 -7.09 -20.68
CA TRP A 121 9.43 -6.61 -19.31
C TRP A 121 10.35 -5.39 -19.22
N ARG A 122 11.26 -5.24 -20.20
CA ARG A 122 12.18 -4.09 -20.31
C ARG A 122 11.47 -2.76 -20.55
N ALA A 123 10.18 -2.80 -20.89
CA ALA A 123 9.36 -1.61 -21.01
C ALA A 123 8.96 -1.02 -19.65
N ALA A 124 9.29 -1.69 -18.54
CA ALA A 124 9.16 -1.16 -17.19
C ALA A 124 10.16 -0.03 -16.94
N ASN A 125 9.79 0.90 -16.06
CA ASN A 125 10.72 1.93 -15.61
C ASN A 125 11.90 1.30 -14.83
N PRO A 126 13.07 1.98 -14.76
CA PRO A 126 14.30 1.40 -14.19
C PRO A 126 14.22 1.04 -12.70
N TYR A 127 13.19 1.48 -11.99
CA TYR A 127 13.05 1.29 -10.55
C TYR A 127 12.07 0.17 -10.17
N ILE A 128 11.49 -0.52 -11.16
CA ILE A 128 10.72 -1.74 -10.93
C ILE A 128 11.66 -2.91 -10.69
N ALA A 129 11.61 -3.48 -9.49
CA ALA A 129 12.41 -4.63 -9.09
C ALA A 129 11.87 -5.94 -9.70
N LEU A 130 10.54 -6.09 -9.78
CA LEU A 130 9.88 -7.25 -10.38
C LEU A 130 8.93 -6.81 -11.51
N PRO A 131 9.42 -6.73 -12.76
CA PRO A 131 8.59 -6.37 -13.91
C PRO A 131 7.82 -7.59 -14.44
N ILE A 132 6.52 -7.43 -14.66
CA ILE A 132 5.63 -8.42 -15.24
C ILE A 132 5.06 -7.86 -16.54
N ALA A 133 5.51 -8.41 -17.67
CA ALA A 133 4.99 -8.07 -18.99
C ALA A 133 3.63 -8.75 -19.21
N THR A 134 2.56 -7.97 -19.07
CA THR A 134 1.20 -8.52 -19.14
C THR A 134 0.71 -8.70 -20.57
N GLY A 135 1.11 -7.82 -21.50
CA GLY A 135 0.51 -7.76 -22.84
C GLY A 135 -0.99 -7.41 -22.85
N LEU A 136 -1.53 -6.89 -21.73
CA LEU A 136 -2.97 -6.67 -21.54
C LEU A 136 -3.40 -5.22 -21.76
N SER A 137 -2.50 -4.33 -22.18
CA SER A 137 -2.79 -2.89 -22.32
C SER A 137 -3.45 -2.35 -21.04
N GLU A 138 -4.56 -1.61 -21.13
CA GLU A 138 -5.30 -1.05 -20.01
C GLU A 138 -6.03 -2.11 -19.16
N ALA A 139 -6.27 -3.32 -19.68
CA ALA A 139 -6.96 -4.35 -18.92
C ALA A 139 -6.16 -4.78 -17.68
N ARG A 140 -4.83 -4.60 -17.66
CA ARG A 140 -4.01 -4.82 -16.45
C ARG A 140 -4.40 -3.96 -15.25
N ASN A 141 -5.09 -2.83 -15.46
CA ASN A 141 -5.52 -1.92 -14.39
C ASN A 141 -6.40 -2.66 -13.36
N MET A 142 -7.28 -3.55 -13.83
CA MET A 142 -8.12 -4.33 -12.91
C MET A 142 -7.30 -5.31 -12.08
N ILE A 143 -6.21 -5.84 -12.62
CA ILE A 143 -5.33 -6.79 -11.91
C ILE A 143 -4.63 -6.05 -10.77
N ILE A 144 -4.09 -4.86 -11.02
CA ILE A 144 -3.47 -4.04 -9.97
C ILE A 144 -4.47 -3.73 -8.88
N ALA A 145 -5.66 -3.24 -9.25
CA ALA A 145 -6.69 -2.91 -8.28
C ALA A 145 -7.13 -4.14 -7.46
N LYS A 146 -7.35 -5.29 -8.11
CA LYS A 146 -7.81 -6.51 -7.44
C LYS A 146 -6.74 -7.14 -6.55
N SER A 147 -5.50 -7.14 -7.01
CA SER A 147 -4.35 -7.69 -6.30
C SER A 147 -3.91 -6.82 -5.12
N SER A 148 -4.28 -5.54 -5.09
CA SER A 148 -3.93 -4.64 -3.99
C SER A 148 -4.82 -4.89 -2.78
N GLU A 149 -4.24 -4.80 -1.58
CA GLU A 149 -4.98 -4.79 -0.33
C GLU A 149 -5.55 -3.40 -0.03
N VAL A 150 -4.78 -2.36 -0.39
CA VAL A 150 -5.16 -0.94 -0.35
C VAL A 150 -4.59 -0.26 -1.60
N LEU A 151 -5.31 0.73 -2.13
CA LEU A 151 -4.83 1.58 -3.23
C LEU A 151 -4.54 3.00 -2.72
N VAL A 152 -3.39 3.53 -3.11
CA VAL A 152 -3.00 4.93 -2.93
C VAL A 152 -2.98 5.61 -4.30
N ALA A 153 -3.92 6.53 -4.51
CA ALA A 153 -4.06 7.31 -5.73
C ALA A 153 -3.46 8.71 -5.57
N ILE A 154 -2.43 9.01 -6.37
CA ILE A 154 -1.71 10.29 -6.35
C ILE A 154 -1.97 11.02 -7.66
N GLY A 155 -2.60 12.18 -7.59
CA GLY A 155 -3.01 12.91 -8.79
C GLY A 155 -4.15 12.22 -9.57
N GLY A 156 -4.51 12.78 -10.72
CA GLY A 156 -5.68 12.36 -11.49
C GLY A 156 -5.44 12.24 -12.98
N SER A 157 -5.92 11.14 -13.57
CA SER A 157 -6.06 10.92 -15.02
C SER A 157 -7.20 9.92 -15.28
N TYR A 158 -7.61 9.72 -16.53
CA TYR A 158 -8.59 8.68 -16.86
C TYR A 158 -8.11 7.27 -16.48
N GLY A 159 -6.82 6.98 -16.66
CA GLY A 159 -6.23 5.71 -16.23
C GLY A 159 -6.33 5.53 -14.72
N THR A 160 -5.91 6.54 -13.95
CA THR A 160 -6.01 6.53 -12.49
C THR A 160 -7.46 6.40 -12.01
N LEU A 161 -8.39 7.11 -12.63
CA LEU A 161 -9.81 7.03 -12.31
C LEU A 161 -10.38 5.62 -12.57
N SER A 162 -9.94 4.94 -13.63
CA SER A 162 -10.34 3.55 -13.87
C SER A 162 -9.85 2.60 -12.77
N GLU A 163 -8.61 2.77 -12.29
CA GLU A 163 -8.05 1.95 -11.20
C GLU A 163 -8.73 2.26 -9.86
N ILE A 164 -9.08 3.52 -9.59
CA ILE A 164 -9.94 3.92 -8.44
C ILE A 164 -11.29 3.20 -8.52
N ALA A 165 -11.96 3.26 -9.67
CA ALA A 165 -13.26 2.62 -9.86
C ALA A 165 -13.20 1.10 -9.68
N TYR A 166 -12.18 0.43 -10.21
CA TYR A 166 -11.97 -1.00 -9.96
C TYR A 166 -11.70 -1.30 -8.49
N GLY A 167 -10.88 -0.49 -7.81
CA GLY A 167 -10.61 -0.62 -6.38
C GLY A 167 -11.89 -0.62 -5.55
N LEU A 168 -12.71 0.41 -5.74
CA LEU A 168 -14.01 0.56 -5.07
C LEU A 168 -14.96 -0.59 -5.41
N HIS A 169 -15.03 -0.99 -6.69
CA HIS A 169 -15.84 -2.12 -7.14
C HIS A 169 -15.45 -3.44 -6.46
N PHE A 170 -14.16 -3.63 -6.18
CA PHE A 170 -13.65 -4.80 -5.46
C PHE A 170 -13.62 -4.63 -3.93
N SER A 171 -14.26 -3.60 -3.40
CA SER A 171 -14.30 -3.27 -1.98
C SER A 171 -12.90 -3.10 -1.36
N LYS A 172 -11.95 -2.61 -2.17
CA LYS A 172 -10.62 -2.22 -1.69
C LYS A 172 -10.67 -0.79 -1.17
N PRO A 173 -10.07 -0.50 0.00
CA PRO A 173 -9.86 0.88 0.41
C PRO A 173 -9.05 1.64 -0.63
N VAL A 174 -9.49 2.86 -0.95
CA VAL A 174 -8.81 3.76 -1.88
C VAL A 174 -8.54 5.07 -1.16
N ILE A 175 -7.26 5.43 -1.07
CA ILE A 175 -6.78 6.65 -0.43
C ILE A 175 -6.32 7.61 -1.53
N GLY A 176 -6.85 8.84 -1.53
CA GLY A 176 -6.55 9.84 -2.55
C GLY A 176 -5.76 11.03 -2.01
N LEU A 177 -4.70 11.45 -2.70
CA LEU A 177 -3.95 12.66 -2.38
C LEU A 177 -3.43 13.41 -3.62
N CYS A 178 -2.90 14.61 -3.42
CA CYS A 178 -2.24 15.44 -4.45
C CYS A 178 -3.06 15.62 -5.75
N GLY A 179 -4.37 15.85 -5.61
CA GLY A 179 -5.28 16.07 -6.74
C GLY A 179 -5.91 14.80 -7.31
N ALA A 180 -5.93 13.70 -6.56
CA ALA A 180 -6.71 12.52 -6.92
C ALA A 180 -8.21 12.82 -7.06
N ALA A 181 -8.87 12.04 -7.93
CA ALA A 181 -10.29 12.22 -8.23
C ALA A 181 -11.15 11.99 -6.97
N ARG A 182 -12.05 12.93 -6.71
CA ARG A 182 -13.00 12.85 -5.59
C ARG A 182 -14.23 12.08 -6.04
N VAL A 183 -14.25 10.79 -5.72
CA VAL A 183 -15.36 9.87 -5.96
C VAL A 183 -15.86 9.35 -4.61
N GLU A 184 -17.15 9.06 -4.50
CA GLU A 184 -17.72 8.42 -3.30
C GLU A 184 -16.94 7.14 -2.95
N GLY A 185 -16.58 6.98 -1.68
CA GLY A 185 -15.76 5.86 -1.18
C GLY A 185 -14.25 6.09 -1.20
N VAL A 186 -13.74 7.13 -1.87
CA VAL A 186 -12.32 7.50 -1.79
C VAL A 186 -12.05 8.30 -0.52
N GLU A 187 -11.10 7.84 0.28
CA GLU A 187 -10.62 8.52 1.49
C GLU A 187 -9.55 9.56 1.11
N MET A 188 -9.95 10.83 1.07
CA MET A 188 -9.03 11.91 0.73
C MET A 188 -8.17 12.32 1.93
N VAL A 189 -6.86 12.39 1.73
CA VAL A 189 -5.88 12.78 2.75
C VAL A 189 -5.01 13.95 2.28
N ALA A 190 -4.38 14.66 3.21
CA ALA A 190 -3.65 15.88 2.93
C ALA A 190 -2.17 15.65 2.59
N SER A 191 -1.57 14.58 3.11
CA SER A 191 -0.14 14.32 2.98
C SER A 191 0.20 12.84 2.71
N PRO A 192 1.43 12.54 2.23
CA PRO A 192 1.95 11.18 2.17
C PRO A 192 1.90 10.45 3.51
N SER A 193 2.24 11.12 4.61
CA SER A 193 2.19 10.52 5.96
C SER A 193 0.78 10.07 6.32
N ASP A 194 -0.22 10.93 6.11
CA ASP A 194 -1.61 10.57 6.37
C ASP A 194 -2.05 9.37 5.51
N ALA A 195 -1.58 9.30 4.25
CA ALA A 195 -1.88 8.17 3.38
C ALA A 195 -1.32 6.86 3.95
N ILE A 196 -0.11 6.88 4.48
CA ILE A 196 0.55 5.72 5.08
C ILE A 196 -0.15 5.29 6.38
N ASP A 197 -0.57 6.23 7.22
CA ASP A 197 -1.36 5.93 8.42
C ASP A 197 -2.65 5.20 8.03
N ARG A 198 -3.36 5.70 7.01
CA ARG A 198 -4.58 5.05 6.50
C ARG A 198 -4.30 3.68 5.89
N VAL A 199 -3.24 3.51 5.12
CA VAL A 199 -2.84 2.19 4.60
C VAL A 199 -2.66 1.21 5.76
N ALA A 200 -1.91 1.59 6.79
CA ALA A 200 -1.63 0.74 7.93
C ALA A 200 -2.92 0.36 8.70
N ASP A 201 -3.79 1.35 8.97
CA ASP A 201 -5.08 1.12 9.64
C ASP A 201 -5.95 0.11 8.89
N HIS A 202 -6.09 0.28 7.57
CA HIS A 202 -6.91 -0.60 6.73
C HIS A 202 -6.41 -2.05 6.73
N LEU A 203 -5.09 -2.26 6.81
CA LEU A 203 -4.52 -3.61 6.89
C LEU A 203 -4.92 -4.33 8.19
N PHE A 204 -4.83 -3.66 9.33
CA PHE A 204 -5.19 -4.27 10.61
C PHE A 204 -6.70 -4.43 10.80
N VAL A 205 -7.52 -3.48 10.33
CA VAL A 205 -9.00 -3.61 10.43
C VAL A 205 -9.50 -4.81 9.62
N ARG A 206 -8.86 -5.12 8.48
CA ARG A 206 -9.23 -6.30 7.69
C ARG A 206 -9.02 -7.61 8.46
N VAL A 207 -8.01 -7.69 9.32
CA VAL A 207 -7.73 -8.86 10.18
C VAL A 207 -8.80 -9.04 11.25
N GLU A 208 -9.43 -7.96 11.70
CA GLU A 208 -10.54 -8.04 12.66
C GLU A 208 -11.81 -8.66 12.05
N SER A 209 -11.91 -8.66 10.71
CA SER A 209 -13.10 -9.08 9.97
C SER A 209 -12.98 -10.48 9.33
N SER A 210 -11.85 -11.17 9.52
CA SER A 210 -11.52 -12.50 8.97
C SER A 210 -11.61 -13.59 10.02
#